data_AF-A0A7V9FIX0-F1
#
_entry.id   AF-A0A7V9FIX0-F1
#
_cell.length_a   1.000
_cell.length_b   1.000
_cell.length_c   1.000
_cell.angle_alpha   90.00
_cell.angle_beta   90.00
_cell.angle_gamma   90.00
#
_symmetry.space_group_name_H-M   'P 1'
#
loop_
_entity.id
_entity.type
_entity.pdbx_description
1 polymer ?
#
loop_
_entity_poly.entity_id
_entity_poly.type
_entity_poly.pdbx_seq_one_letter_code
_entity_poly.pdbx_strand_id
1 'polypeptide(L)'
;MELRYPFLYRPLVESSLRLPPPMLVRPLQSKWVLRQGMRGLLPEEIRSRPGKGGIDSRILWALSRERKRIEELLQGSVLADLGFIHLGLLRDAIDRARVGDTTHGVKLLAVLSLETWLAVRSGRWNTQTFNRRPNRNDRARVVERR
;
A
#
# COMPACT_ATOMS: atom_id res chain seq x y z
N MET A 1 -18.32 15.19 -14.26
CA MET A 1 -17.84 15.36 -12.87
C MET A 1 -16.80 16.49 -12.92
N GLU A 2 -16.99 17.56 -12.16
CA GLU A 2 -16.01 18.67 -12.11
C GLU A 2 -15.09 18.45 -10.92
N LEU A 3 -13.77 18.40 -11.15
CA LEU A 3 -12.78 18.13 -10.12
C LEU A 3 -12.15 19.44 -9.65
N ARG A 4 -12.26 19.74 -8.36
CA ARG A 4 -11.68 20.95 -7.75
C ARG A 4 -10.51 20.60 -6.85
N TYR A 5 -9.49 21.45 -6.89
CA TYR A 5 -8.26 21.30 -6.12
C TYR A 5 -7.97 22.55 -5.26
N PRO A 6 -8.62 22.70 -4.09
CA PRO A 6 -8.52 23.90 -3.27
C PRO A 6 -7.09 24.30 -2.88
N PHE A 7 -6.20 23.32 -2.69
CA PHE A 7 -4.78 23.58 -2.37
C PHE A 7 -3.96 24.13 -3.55
N LEU A 8 -4.49 24.07 -4.77
CA LEU A 8 -3.88 24.66 -5.97
C LEU A 8 -4.45 26.04 -6.29
N TYR A 9 -5.26 26.60 -5.39
CA TYR A 9 -5.75 27.96 -5.54
C TYR A 9 -4.57 28.94 -5.55
N ARG A 10 -4.42 29.70 -6.64
CA ARG A 10 -3.23 30.52 -6.88
C ARG A 10 -2.89 31.48 -5.73
N PRO A 11 -3.83 32.27 -5.16
CA PRO A 11 -3.52 33.14 -4.02
C PRO A 11 -3.04 32.40 -2.79
N LEU A 12 -3.52 31.18 -2.55
CA LEU A 12 -3.05 30.34 -1.44
C LEU A 12 -1.61 29.88 -1.67
N VAL A 13 -1.28 29.47 -2.89
CA VAL A 13 0.09 29.07 -3.27
C VAL A 13 1.04 30.26 -3.15
N GLU A 14 0.69 31.41 -3.73
CA GLU A 14 1.51 32.64 -3.67
C GLU A 14 1.74 33.08 -2.21
N SER A 15 0.71 33.03 -1.37
CA SER A 15 0.84 33.34 0.05
C SER A 15 1.74 32.34 0.78
N SER A 16 1.62 31.05 0.46
CA SER A 16 2.45 30.00 1.07
C SER A 16 3.93 30.14 0.72
N LEU A 17 4.24 30.56 -0.51
CA LEU A 17 5.62 30.78 -0.97
C LEU A 17 6.29 32.01 -0.34
N ARG A 18 5.50 32.94 0.23
CA ARG A 18 6.01 34.12 0.94
C ARG A 18 6.30 33.86 2.42
N LEU A 19 5.93 32.69 2.96
CA LEU A 19 6.14 32.37 4.36
C LEU A 19 7.63 32.20 4.67
N PRO A 20 8.09 32.63 5.87
CA PRO A 20 9.48 32.47 6.25
C PRO A 20 9.86 30.98 6.36
N PRO A 21 11.10 30.58 6.00
CA PRO A 21 11.52 29.17 6.00
C PRO A 21 11.25 28.39 7.28
N PRO A 22 11.41 28.96 8.50
CA PRO A 22 11.10 28.26 9.75
C PRO A 22 9.63 27.87 9.93
N MET A 23 8.71 28.45 9.14
CA MET A 23 7.30 28.06 9.12
C MET A 23 7.05 26.91 8.14
N LEU A 24 7.79 26.86 7.03
CA LEU A 24 7.61 25.86 5.97
C LEU A 24 8.33 24.54 6.29
N VAL A 25 9.54 24.61 6.83
CA VAL A 25 10.39 23.46 7.11
C VAL A 25 10.70 23.40 8.60
N ARG A 26 10.25 22.33 9.25
CA ARG A 26 10.54 22.02 10.65
C ARG A 26 10.90 20.55 10.79
N PRO A 27 11.96 20.21 11.56
CA PRO A 27 12.30 18.82 11.85
C PRO A 27 11.09 18.08 12.42
N LEU A 28 10.80 16.90 11.86
CA LEU A 28 9.73 15.99 12.30
C LEU A 28 8.29 16.58 12.30
N GLN A 29 8.10 17.80 11.82
CA GLN A 29 6.79 18.47 11.81
C GLN A 29 6.37 18.81 10.37
N SER A 30 5.82 17.81 9.70
CA SER A 30 5.27 17.97 8.35
C SER A 30 4.06 18.91 8.35
N LYS A 31 3.98 19.83 7.38
CA LYS A 31 2.82 20.70 7.15
C LYS A 31 2.43 21.55 8.37
N TRP A 32 3.41 22.05 9.13
CA TRP A 32 3.18 22.73 10.41
C TRP A 32 2.17 23.89 10.30
N VAL A 33 2.35 24.82 9.36
CA VAL A 33 1.44 25.98 9.18
C VAL A 33 0.01 25.55 8.93
N LEU A 34 -0.18 24.57 8.05
CA LEU A 34 -1.50 24.01 7.76
C LEU A 34 -2.13 23.41 9.03
N ARG A 35 -1.36 22.66 9.82
CA ARG A 35 -1.84 22.07 11.09
C ARG A 35 -2.19 23.13 12.13
N GLN A 36 -1.47 24.25 12.19
CA GLN A 36 -1.81 25.36 13.08
C GLN A 36 -3.09 26.07 12.62
N GLY A 37 -3.23 26.32 11.31
CA GLY A 37 -4.44 26.94 10.75
C GLY A 37 -5.72 26.10 10.94
N MET A 38 -5.59 24.78 11.11
CA MET A 38 -6.71 23.86 11.36
C MET A 38 -7.01 23.63 12.86
N ARG A 39 -6.34 24.33 13.78
CA ARG A 39 -6.59 24.19 15.22
C ARG A 39 -8.04 24.61 15.55
N GLY A 40 -8.75 23.78 16.30
CA GLY A 40 -10.17 24.00 16.61
C GLY A 40 -11.16 23.61 15.50
N LEU A 41 -10.67 23.31 14.28
CA LEU A 41 -11.51 22.82 13.17
C LEU A 41 -11.46 21.29 13.03
N LEU A 42 -10.35 20.66 13.43
CA LEU A 42 -10.16 19.21 13.40
C LEU A 42 -9.95 18.66 14.81
N PRO A 43 -10.39 17.43 15.11
CA PRO A 43 -9.98 16.71 16.30
C PRO A 43 -8.45 16.66 16.42
N GLU A 44 -7.96 16.81 17.65
CA GLU A 44 -6.53 16.99 17.91
C GLU A 44 -5.72 15.76 17.49
N GLU A 45 -6.31 14.57 17.60
CA GLU A 45 -5.73 13.28 17.19
C GLU A 45 -5.49 13.23 15.67
N ILE A 46 -6.38 13.83 14.88
CA ILE A 46 -6.25 13.91 13.42
C ILE A 46 -5.23 14.99 13.04
N ARG A 47 -5.31 16.16 13.70
CA ARG A 47 -4.48 17.33 13.41
C ARG A 47 -3.01 17.10 13.74
N SER A 48 -2.72 16.40 14.84
CA SER A 48 -1.36 16.13 15.33
C SER A 48 -0.75 14.84 14.75
N ARG A 49 -1.53 14.04 14.02
CA ARG A 49 -1.08 12.76 13.46
C ARG A 49 0.24 12.90 12.67
N PRO A 50 1.32 12.20 13.04
CA PRO A 50 2.66 12.47 12.50
C PRO A 50 2.80 12.19 10.99
N GLY A 51 1.98 11.29 10.43
CA GLY A 51 2.05 10.91 9.03
C GLY A 51 0.70 10.67 8.36
N LYS A 52 0.73 10.51 7.04
CA LYS A 52 -0.39 9.92 6.28
C LYS A 52 -0.46 8.43 6.62
N GLY A 53 -1.66 7.85 6.65
CA GLY A 53 -1.77 6.40 6.47
C GLY A 53 -1.24 6.10 5.07
N GLY A 54 0.01 5.62 4.99
CA GLY A 54 0.66 5.33 3.72
C GLY A 54 -0.05 4.21 2.97
N ILE A 55 0.26 4.07 1.68
CA ILE A 55 -0.09 2.88 0.88
C ILE A 55 0.35 1.60 1.61
N ASP A 56 1.38 1.71 2.46
CA ASP A 56 1.88 0.71 3.39
C ASP A 56 0.75 -0.03 4.11
N SER A 57 -0.26 0.63 4.69
CA SER A 57 -1.32 -0.09 5.40
C SER A 57 -2.16 -0.98 4.49
N ARG A 58 -2.36 -0.58 3.22
CA ARG A 58 -3.04 -1.42 2.22
C ARG A 58 -2.13 -2.54 1.71
N ILE A 59 -0.84 -2.28 1.54
CA ILE A 59 0.16 -3.29 1.17
C ILE A 59 0.24 -4.35 2.26
N LEU A 60 0.41 -3.94 3.52
CA LEU A 60 0.48 -4.84 4.67
C LEU A 60 -0.79 -5.68 4.81
N TRP A 61 -1.96 -5.05 4.65
CA TRP A 61 -3.23 -5.77 4.64
C TRP A 61 -3.32 -6.79 3.49
N ALA A 62 -2.86 -6.43 2.29
CA ALA A 62 -2.85 -7.33 1.14
C ALA A 62 -1.88 -8.50 1.33
N LEU A 63 -0.68 -8.25 1.86
CA LEU A 63 0.32 -9.29 2.19
C LEU A 63 -0.26 -10.31 3.18
N SER A 64 -1.00 -9.84 4.19
CA SER A 64 -1.65 -10.73 5.16
C SER A 64 -2.79 -11.55 4.55
N ARG A 65 -3.62 -10.94 3.70
CA ARG A 65 -4.76 -11.62 3.07
C ARG A 65 -4.35 -12.64 2.00
N GLU A 66 -3.35 -12.31 1.21
CA GLU A 66 -2.94 -13.09 0.04
C GLU A 66 -1.77 -14.04 0.34
N ARG A 67 -1.47 -14.29 1.63
CA ARG A 67 -0.34 -15.10 2.10
C ARG A 67 -0.18 -16.41 1.32
N LYS A 68 -1.26 -17.17 1.17
CA LYS A 68 -1.22 -18.47 0.47
C LYS A 68 -0.76 -18.31 -0.98
N ARG A 69 -1.26 -17.29 -1.68
CA ARG A 69 -0.90 -17.01 -3.06
C ARG A 69 0.53 -16.52 -3.19
N ILE A 70 0.99 -15.70 -2.24
CA ILE A 70 2.38 -15.25 -2.20
C ILE A 70 3.30 -16.44 -2.00
N GLU A 71 2.96 -17.37 -1.11
CA GLU A 71 3.78 -18.57 -0.91
C GLU A 71 3.80 -19.47 -2.15
N GLU A 72 2.65 -19.68 -2.80
CA GLU A 72 2.56 -20.38 -4.09
C GLU A 72 3.44 -19.71 -5.17
N LEU A 73 3.45 -18.38 -5.22
CA LEU A 73 4.28 -17.61 -6.18
C LEU A 73 5.77 -17.81 -5.90
N LEU A 74 6.15 -17.85 -4.63
CA LEU A 74 7.55 -17.98 -4.20
C LEU A 74 8.10 -19.42 -4.33
N GLN A 75 7.24 -20.45 -4.38
CA GLN A 75 7.67 -21.85 -4.57
C GLN A 75 8.38 -22.10 -5.90
N GLY A 76 8.05 -21.35 -6.95
CA GLY A 76 8.65 -21.44 -8.29
C GLY A 76 9.37 -20.16 -8.73
N SER A 77 9.89 -19.39 -7.77
CA SER A 77 10.40 -18.04 -8.01
C SER A 77 11.47 -17.99 -9.10
N VAL A 78 11.19 -17.22 -10.15
CA VAL A 78 12.13 -16.96 -11.25
C VAL A 78 13.28 -16.09 -10.76
N LEU A 79 13.02 -15.12 -9.89
CA LEU A 79 14.08 -14.25 -9.38
C LEU A 79 15.07 -15.01 -8.50
N ALA A 80 14.61 -16.02 -7.76
CA ALA A 80 15.47 -16.88 -6.96
C ALA A 80 16.36 -17.75 -7.86
N ASP A 81 15.80 -18.35 -8.91
CA ASP A 81 16.56 -19.15 -9.89
C ASP A 81 17.64 -18.32 -10.60
N LEU A 82 17.35 -17.05 -10.87
CA LEU A 82 18.30 -16.11 -11.47
C LEU A 82 19.33 -15.55 -10.47
N GLY A 83 19.21 -15.86 -9.17
CA GLY A 83 20.12 -15.40 -8.13
C GLY A 83 19.95 -13.93 -7.72
N PHE A 84 18.85 -13.26 -8.13
CA PHE A 84 18.60 -11.86 -7.79
C PHE A 84 18.03 -11.67 -6.38
N ILE A 85 17.41 -12.71 -5.82
CA ILE A 85 16.83 -12.67 -4.46
C ILE A 85 17.17 -13.91 -3.65
N HIS A 86 17.24 -13.73 -2.33
CA HIS A 86 17.27 -14.84 -1.38
C HIS A 86 15.86 -15.07 -0.82
N LEU A 87 15.28 -16.24 -1.12
CA LEU A 87 13.90 -16.58 -0.70
C LEU A 87 13.71 -16.50 0.82
N GLY A 88 14.68 -16.93 1.62
CA GLY A 88 14.61 -16.84 3.08
C GLY A 88 14.47 -15.39 3.56
N LEU A 89 15.33 -14.49 3.08
CA LEU A 89 15.30 -13.07 3.45
C LEU A 89 14.01 -12.39 2.99
N LEU A 90 13.48 -12.76 1.82
CA LEU A 90 12.22 -12.23 1.32
C LEU A 90 11.04 -12.70 2.18
N ARG A 91 10.99 -13.99 2.55
CA ARG A 91 9.95 -14.53 3.44
C ARG A 91 9.97 -13.83 4.81
N ASP A 92 11.16 -13.67 5.41
CA ASP A 92 11.32 -12.96 6.68
C ASP A 92 10.84 -11.51 6.58
N ALA A 93 11.17 -10.82 5.49
CA ALA A 93 10.72 -9.46 5.26
C ALA A 93 9.18 -9.37 5.10
N ILE A 94 8.56 -10.34 4.43
CA ILE A 94 7.10 -10.42 4.30
C ILE A 94 6.46 -10.68 5.67
N ASP A 95 7.01 -11.59 6.47
CA ASP A 95 6.45 -11.91 7.79
C ASP A 95 6.58 -10.74 8.78
N ARG A 96 7.71 -10.03 8.78
CA ARG A 96 7.85 -8.76 9.53
C ARG A 96 6.84 -7.72 9.07
N ALA A 97 6.66 -7.57 7.76
CA ALA A 97 5.71 -6.63 7.22
C ALA A 97 4.28 -6.93 7.70
N ARG A 98 3.89 -8.20 7.72
CA ARG A 98 2.55 -8.64 8.16
C ARG A 98 2.24 -8.27 9.62
N VAL A 99 3.25 -8.20 10.49
CA VAL A 99 3.07 -7.78 11.90
C VAL A 99 3.20 -6.27 12.12
N GLY A 100 3.34 -5.48 11.05
CA GLY A 100 3.32 -4.02 11.10
C GLY A 100 4.61 -3.32 10.69
N ASP A 101 5.65 -4.05 10.28
CA ASP A 101 6.90 -3.43 9.82
C ASP A 101 6.72 -2.80 8.42
N THR A 102 6.65 -1.47 8.36
CA THR A 102 6.49 -0.74 7.10
C THR A 102 7.81 -0.40 6.41
N THR A 103 8.95 -0.72 7.00
CA THR A 103 10.29 -0.27 6.56
C THR A 103 10.56 -0.58 5.08
N HIS A 104 10.05 -1.73 4.60
CA HIS A 104 10.33 -2.24 3.25
C HIS A 104 9.08 -2.38 2.37
N GLY A 105 7.92 -1.83 2.75
CA GLY A 105 6.63 -2.09 2.08
C GLY A 105 6.64 -1.85 0.57
N VAL A 106 7.21 -0.73 0.11
CA VAL A 106 7.32 -0.40 -1.32
C VAL A 106 8.25 -1.36 -2.06
N LYS A 107 9.37 -1.76 -1.45
CA LYS A 107 10.33 -2.70 -2.05
C LYS A 107 9.71 -4.10 -2.17
N LEU A 108 8.99 -4.56 -1.14
CA LEU A 108 8.26 -5.82 -1.17
C LEU A 108 7.24 -5.83 -2.31
N LEU A 109 6.48 -4.75 -2.48
CA LEU A 109 5.54 -4.62 -3.59
C LEU A 109 6.24 -4.71 -4.95
N ALA A 110 7.38 -4.04 -5.11
CA ALA A 110 8.16 -4.07 -6.34
C ALA A 110 8.68 -5.48 -6.66
N VAL A 111 9.26 -6.18 -5.68
CA VAL A 111 9.77 -7.55 -5.85
C VAL A 111 8.63 -8.50 -6.21
N LEU A 112 7.52 -8.48 -5.47
CA LEU A 112 6.38 -9.35 -5.74
C LEU A 112 5.73 -9.06 -7.10
N SER A 113 5.69 -7.80 -7.51
CA SER A 113 5.16 -7.40 -8.82
C SER A 113 6.07 -7.90 -9.95
N LEU A 114 7.39 -7.77 -9.80
CA LEU A 114 8.36 -8.26 -10.76
C LEU A 114 8.33 -9.80 -10.87
N GLU A 115 8.31 -10.49 -9.72
CA GLU A 115 8.19 -11.95 -9.65
C GLU A 115 6.90 -12.41 -10.35
N THR A 116 5.75 -11.78 -10.04
CA THR A 116 4.48 -12.11 -10.70
C THR A 116 4.58 -11.96 -12.21
N TRP A 117 5.16 -10.86 -12.69
CA TRP A 117 5.31 -10.64 -14.13
C TRP A 117 6.22 -11.70 -14.79
N LEU A 118 7.36 -12.02 -14.16
CA LEU A 118 8.28 -13.06 -14.66
C LEU A 118 7.65 -14.45 -14.63
N ALA A 119 6.94 -14.80 -13.56
CA ALA A 119 6.28 -16.09 -13.42
C ALA A 119 5.18 -16.28 -14.46
N VAL A 120 4.40 -15.23 -14.75
CA VAL A 120 3.41 -15.24 -15.86
C VAL A 120 4.11 -15.37 -17.21
N ARG A 121 5.15 -14.58 -17.45
CA ARG A 121 5.87 -14.59 -18.74
C ARG A 121 6.61 -15.91 -19.01
N SER A 122 7.10 -16.56 -17.97
CA SER A 122 7.78 -17.87 -18.06
C SER A 122 6.81 -19.06 -18.06
N GLY A 123 5.50 -18.82 -17.92
CA GLY A 123 4.48 -19.87 -17.86
C GLY A 123 4.44 -20.65 -16.53
N ARG A 124 5.22 -20.24 -15.53
CA ARG A 124 5.25 -20.85 -14.18
C ARG A 124 4.06 -20.45 -13.31
N TRP A 125 3.35 -19.40 -13.70
CA TRP A 125 2.14 -18.93 -13.02
C TRP A 125 0.92 -19.01 -13.91
N ASN A 126 -0.09 -19.78 -13.49
CA ASN A 126 -1.34 -19.92 -14.22
C ASN A 126 -2.33 -18.82 -13.82
N THR A 127 -2.63 -17.91 -14.76
CA THR A 127 -3.57 -16.80 -14.57
C THR A 127 -5.04 -17.21 -14.66
N GLN A 128 -5.37 -18.45 -15.05
CA GLN A 128 -6.78 -18.89 -15.18
C GLN A 128 -7.53 -18.94 -13.82
N THR A 129 -6.84 -18.87 -12.70
CA THR A 129 -7.43 -18.74 -11.36
C THR A 129 -7.89 -17.33 -11.01
N PHE A 130 -7.53 -16.29 -11.79
CA PHE A 130 -7.88 -14.89 -11.50
C PHE A 130 -9.37 -14.57 -11.60
N ASN A 131 -10.14 -15.33 -12.38
CA ASN A 131 -11.49 -14.93 -12.80
C ASN A 131 -12.65 -15.72 -12.15
N ARG A 132 -12.38 -16.54 -11.12
CA ARG A 132 -13.48 -17.14 -10.34
C ARG A 132 -14.06 -16.09 -9.39
N ARG A 133 -14.91 -15.21 -9.92
CA ARG A 133 -15.97 -14.59 -9.10
C ARG A 133 -16.79 -15.75 -8.52
N PRO A 134 -17.09 -15.78 -7.20
CA PRO A 134 -18.01 -16.77 -6.67
C PRO A 134 -19.32 -16.63 -7.46
N ASN A 135 -19.70 -17.71 -8.13
CA ASN A 135 -20.93 -17.72 -8.91
C ASN A 135 -22.09 -17.45 -7.94
N ARG A 136 -22.95 -16.48 -8.26
CA ARG A 136 -24.11 -16.09 -7.44
C ARG A 136 -25.04 -17.29 -7.17
N ASN A 137 -24.95 -18.34 -7.99
CA ASN A 137 -25.71 -19.59 -7.84
C ASN A 137 -25.24 -20.52 -6.71
N ASP A 138 -24.03 -20.36 -6.14
CA ASP A 138 -23.60 -21.19 -5.01
C ASP A 138 -24.25 -20.78 -3.68
N ARG A 139 -24.82 -19.57 -3.59
CA ARG A 139 -25.59 -19.13 -2.42
C ARG A 139 -27.03 -19.66 -2.39
N ALA A 140 -27.57 -20.08 -3.53
CA ALA A 140 -28.93 -20.62 -3.60
C ALA A 140 -29.02 -22.08 -3.12
N ARG A 141 -27.94 -22.86 -3.24
CA ARG A 141 -27.93 -24.29 -2.89
C ARG A 141 -27.81 -24.58 -1.38
N VAL A 142 -27.48 -23.58 -0.56
CA VAL A 142 -27.38 -23.75 0.91
C VAL A 142 -28.72 -23.45 1.61
N VAL A 143 -29.64 -22.73 0.96
CA VAL A 143 -30.94 -22.38 1.56
C VAL A 143 -32.01 -23.46 1.32
N GLU A 144 -31.82 -24.35 0.36
CA GLU A 144 -32.80 -25.38 -0.02
C GLU A 144 -32.55 -26.76 0.63
N ARG A 145 -31.66 -26.82 1.64
CA ARG A 145 -31.47 -28.00 2.51
C ARG A 145 -31.57 -27.63 3.99
N ARG A 146 -32.66 -26.97 4.37
CA ARG A 146 -33.14 -26.91 5.75
C ARG A 146 -34.63 -27.17 5.79
#